data_AF-A0A2D9M4Q2-F1
#
_entry.id   AF-A0A2D9M4Q2-F1
#
_cell.length_a   1.000
_cell.length_b   1.000
_cell.length_c   1.000
_cell.angle_alpha   90.00
_cell.angle_beta   90.00
_cell.angle_gamma   90.00
#
_symmetry.space_group_name_H-M   'P 1'
#
loop_
_entity.id
_entity.type
_entity.pdbx_description
1 polymer ?
#
loop_
_entity_poly.entity_id
_entity_poly.type
_entity_poly.pdbx_seq_one_letter_code
_entity_poly.pdbx_strand_id
1 'polypeptide(L)'
;MTTRTETTQETTELIRSVDYNTGWSYAVSGTGVESSTGDISVGSQSSSFQIDSDTQAGWTQLNMSNKPTWKQTTPGASFSFVESYTGPGVSNVTTIDRKVTTKSITDTTSIFQR
;
A
#
# COMPACT_ATOMS: atom_id res chain seq x y z
N MET A 1 56.57 -19.72 -12.13
CA MET A 1 55.29 -20.40 -11.90
C MET A 1 54.20 -19.36 -11.78
N THR A 2 53.10 -19.48 -12.54
CA THR A 2 51.94 -18.58 -12.44
C THR A 2 50.74 -19.32 -11.88
N THR A 3 50.05 -18.75 -10.90
CA THR A 3 48.83 -19.29 -10.27
C THR A 3 47.69 -18.31 -10.48
N ARG A 4 46.51 -18.82 -10.85
CA ARG A 4 45.28 -18.04 -11.02
C ARG A 4 44.24 -18.55 -10.05
N THR A 5 43.63 -17.66 -9.28
CA THR A 5 42.51 -17.95 -8.40
C THR A 5 41.32 -17.11 -8.81
N GLU A 6 40.18 -17.75 -9.05
CA GLU A 6 38.92 -17.07 -9.37
C GLU A 6 37.89 -17.36 -8.28
N THR A 7 37.21 -16.31 -7.82
CA THR A 7 36.07 -16.42 -6.91
C THR A 7 34.88 -15.70 -7.53
N THR A 8 33.76 -16.40 -7.66
CA THR A 8 32.49 -15.81 -8.09
C THR A 8 31.51 -15.85 -6.92
N GLN A 9 30.91 -14.72 -6.59
CA GLN A 9 29.85 -14.60 -5.59
C GLN A 9 28.59 -14.07 -6.27
N GLU A 10 27.45 -14.64 -5.90
CA GLU A 10 26.15 -14.19 -6.36
C GLU A 10 25.30 -13.81 -5.14
N THR A 11 24.74 -12.60 -5.18
CA THR A 11 23.82 -12.10 -4.17
C THR A 11 22.49 -11.79 -4.85
N THR A 12 21.42 -12.44 -4.39
CA THR A 12 20.05 -12.19 -4.83
C THR A 12 19.29 -11.47 -3.73
N GLU A 13 18.63 -10.37 -4.09
CA GLU A 13 17.85 -9.56 -3.16
C GLU A 13 16.48 -9.27 -3.78
N LEU A 14 15.45 -9.44 -2.95
CA LEU A 14 14.09 -8.98 -3.25
C LEU A 14 13.84 -7.71 -2.43
N ILE A 15 13.77 -6.57 -3.10
CA ILE A 15 13.42 -5.30 -2.46
C ILE A 15 11.96 -5.01 -2.82
N ARG A 16 11.12 -4.89 -1.79
CA ARG A 16 9.69 -4.61 -1.97
C ARG A 16 9.30 -3.35 -1.19
N SER A 17 8.80 -2.35 -1.90
CA SER A 17 8.20 -1.13 -1.33
C SER A 17 6.70 -1.16 -1.58
N VAL A 18 5.90 -0.90 -0.56
CA VAL A 18 4.44 -0.84 -0.66
C VAL A 18 3.96 0.46 -0.01
N ASP A 19 3.31 1.30 -0.81
CA ASP A 19 2.75 2.57 -0.35
C ASP A 19 1.28 2.37 0.00
N TYR A 20 0.89 2.79 1.20
CA TYR A 20 -0.49 2.65 1.70
C TYR A 20 -1.13 4.02 1.93
N ASN A 21 -2.36 4.18 1.45
CA ASN A 21 -3.24 5.26 1.87
C ASN A 21 -3.95 4.81 3.16
N THR A 22 -3.70 5.51 4.27
CA THR A 22 -4.27 5.18 5.60
C THR A 22 -5.51 5.99 5.95
N GLY A 23 -5.82 7.01 5.14
CA GLY A 23 -7.01 7.84 5.26
C GLY A 23 -8.12 7.41 4.29
N TRP A 24 -9.21 8.17 4.32
CA TRP A 24 -10.39 7.94 3.49
C TRP A 24 -11.04 9.25 3.11
N SER A 25 -11.82 9.25 2.03
CA SER A 25 -12.69 10.35 1.64
C SER A 25 -14.10 9.84 1.39
N TYR A 26 -15.08 10.67 1.74
CA TYR A 26 -16.49 10.40 1.51
C TYR A 26 -17.17 11.70 1.07
N ALA A 27 -17.95 11.61 0.01
CA ALA A 27 -18.69 12.73 -0.53
C ALA A 27 -20.10 12.29 -0.91
N VAL A 28 -21.07 13.11 -0.56
CA VAL A 28 -22.46 12.98 -1.00
C VAL A 28 -22.87 14.28 -1.66
N SER A 29 -23.51 14.17 -2.82
CA SER A 29 -24.06 15.31 -3.55
C SER A 29 -25.36 14.91 -4.22
N GLY A 30 -26.30 15.84 -4.32
CA GLY A 30 -27.61 15.56 -4.87
C GLY A 30 -28.65 16.60 -4.52
N THR A 31 -29.86 16.40 -5.05
CA THR A 31 -31.04 17.24 -4.83
C THR A 31 -32.27 16.37 -4.63
N GLY A 32 -33.23 16.82 -3.82
CA GLY A 32 -34.43 16.05 -3.51
C GLY A 32 -34.17 14.81 -2.64
N VAL A 33 -33.06 14.81 -1.91
CA VAL A 33 -32.64 13.76 -0.97
C VAL A 33 -32.40 14.33 0.41
N GLU A 34 -32.76 13.56 1.44
CA GLU A 34 -32.52 13.92 2.83
C GLU A 34 -31.99 12.72 3.62
N SER A 35 -31.28 13.01 4.71
CA SER A 35 -30.84 11.98 5.64
C SER A 35 -32.07 11.41 6.37
N SER A 36 -32.23 10.10 6.31
CA SER A 36 -33.28 9.38 7.04
C SER A 36 -32.97 9.29 8.53
N THR A 37 -31.70 9.41 8.91
CA THR A 37 -31.23 9.37 10.29
C THR A 37 -31.16 10.76 10.93
N GLY A 38 -31.30 11.84 10.15
CA GLY A 38 -31.12 13.23 10.59
C GLY A 38 -29.65 13.65 10.68
N ASP A 39 -28.74 12.72 10.94
CA ASP A 39 -27.29 12.94 10.89
C ASP A 39 -26.80 13.07 9.45
N ILE A 40 -25.98 14.09 9.18
CA ILE A 40 -25.30 14.30 7.89
C ILE A 40 -23.79 14.08 7.99
N SER A 41 -23.25 14.05 9.20
CA SER A 41 -21.84 13.76 9.45
C SER A 41 -21.59 12.26 9.40
N VAL A 42 -20.45 11.88 8.84
CA VAL A 42 -19.97 10.50 8.84
C VAL A 42 -18.96 10.28 9.96
N GLY A 43 -19.13 9.21 10.73
CA GLY A 43 -18.15 8.77 11.72
C GLY A 43 -16.98 8.03 11.07
N SER A 44 -15.80 8.09 11.68
CA SER A 44 -14.66 7.22 11.34
C SER A 44 -14.63 5.97 12.22
N GLN A 45 -14.07 4.90 11.69
CA GLN A 45 -13.72 3.69 12.43
C GLN A 45 -12.25 3.36 12.17
N SER A 46 -11.49 3.14 13.24
CA SER A 46 -10.11 2.66 13.13
C SER A 46 -10.11 1.14 13.00
N SER A 47 -9.25 0.63 12.15
CA SER A 47 -8.95 -0.79 12.03
C SER A 47 -7.44 -1.00 12.20
N SER A 48 -7.06 -2.04 12.93
CA SER A 48 -5.67 -2.41 13.16
C SER A 48 -5.48 -3.89 12.87
N PHE A 49 -4.34 -4.24 12.31
CA PHE A 49 -3.93 -5.61 12.05
C PHE A 49 -2.44 -5.77 12.33
N GLN A 50 -2.02 -7.00 12.60
CA GLN A 50 -0.59 -7.33 12.76
C GLN A 50 0.01 -7.66 11.40
N ILE A 51 1.14 -7.04 11.07
CA ILE A 51 1.97 -7.45 9.93
C ILE A 51 2.87 -8.62 10.36
N ASP A 52 3.49 -8.51 11.54
CA ASP A 52 4.32 -9.54 12.17
C ASP A 52 4.26 -9.43 13.72
N SER A 53 5.16 -10.10 14.44
CA SER A 53 5.18 -10.13 15.91
C SER A 53 5.45 -8.77 16.58
N ASP A 54 6.12 -7.85 15.87
CA ASP A 54 6.61 -6.59 16.42
C ASP A 54 6.02 -5.36 15.70
N THR A 55 5.41 -5.56 14.52
CA THR A 55 4.89 -4.51 13.65
C THR A 55 3.37 -4.53 13.57
N GLN A 56 2.73 -3.53 14.19
CA GLN A 56 1.31 -3.26 14.01
C GLN A 56 1.10 -2.24 12.89
N ALA A 57 0.07 -2.45 12.07
CA ALA A 57 -0.40 -1.46 11.11
C ALA A 57 -1.91 -1.26 11.25
N GLY A 58 -2.40 -0.17 10.68
CA GLY A 58 -3.81 0.15 10.73
C GLY A 58 -4.17 1.32 9.83
N TRP A 59 -5.46 1.50 9.66
CA TRP A 59 -6.03 2.59 8.87
C TRP A 59 -7.31 3.09 9.52
N THR A 60 -7.61 4.35 9.24
CA THR A 60 -8.93 4.93 9.52
C THR A 60 -9.79 4.82 8.28
N GLN A 61 -11.04 4.39 8.45
CA GLN A 61 -12.01 4.26 7.37
C GLN A 61 -13.36 4.84 7.78
N LEU A 62 -14.29 4.95 6.83
CA LEU A 62 -15.67 5.27 7.13
C LEU A 62 -16.26 4.20 8.07
N ASN A 63 -16.95 4.63 9.13
CA ASN A 63 -17.76 3.74 9.95
C ASN A 63 -19.01 3.33 9.16
N MET A 64 -18.97 2.15 8.54
CA MET A 64 -20.06 1.66 7.70
C MET A 64 -21.32 1.32 8.50
N SER A 65 -21.20 1.07 9.81
CA SER A 65 -22.32 0.76 10.71
C SER A 65 -23.10 2.00 11.11
N ASN A 66 -22.46 3.18 11.13
CA ASN A 66 -23.05 4.44 11.58
C ASN A 66 -23.08 5.51 10.47
N LYS A 67 -23.05 5.09 9.19
CA LYS A 67 -23.17 6.06 8.09
C LYS A 67 -24.64 6.49 7.90
N PRO A 68 -24.90 7.75 7.49
CA PRO A 68 -26.25 8.19 7.14
C PRO A 68 -26.88 7.33 6.04
N THR A 69 -28.19 7.15 6.15
CA THR A 69 -29.01 6.57 5.08
C THR A 69 -29.80 7.69 4.40
N TRP A 70 -29.95 7.60 3.08
CA TRP A 70 -30.54 8.66 2.27
C TRP A 70 -31.86 8.20 1.67
N LYS A 71 -32.85 9.08 1.66
CA LYS A 71 -34.15 8.83 1.02
C LYS A 71 -34.58 10.06 0.21
N GLN A 72 -35.54 9.87 -0.69
CA GLN A 72 -36.20 11.00 -1.35
C GLN A 72 -36.94 11.84 -0.32
N THR A 73 -36.81 13.17 -0.42
CA THR A 73 -37.59 14.10 0.42
C THR A 73 -39.09 13.98 0.12
N THR A 74 -39.46 13.86 -1.15
CA THR A 74 -40.85 13.65 -1.59
C THR A 74 -40.91 12.41 -2.48
N PRO A 75 -41.57 11.32 -2.05
CA PRO A 75 -41.72 10.11 -2.85
C PRO A 75 -42.30 10.39 -4.23
N GLY A 76 -41.63 9.91 -5.28
CA GLY A 76 -42.06 10.08 -6.67
C GLY A 76 -41.70 11.43 -7.31
N ALA A 77 -41.07 12.35 -6.58
CA ALA A 77 -40.52 13.57 -7.16
C ALA A 77 -39.18 13.30 -7.88
N SER A 78 -38.76 14.24 -8.75
CA SER A 78 -37.43 14.23 -9.34
C SER A 78 -36.36 14.39 -8.27
N PHE A 79 -35.27 13.64 -8.37
CA PHE A 79 -34.14 13.67 -7.45
C PHE A 79 -32.84 13.38 -8.19
N SER A 80 -31.71 13.81 -7.62
CA SER A 80 -30.38 13.38 -8.01
C SER A 80 -29.60 12.95 -6.77
N PHE A 81 -28.81 11.88 -6.87
CA PHE A 81 -28.02 11.37 -5.74
C PHE A 81 -26.74 10.73 -6.25
N VAL A 82 -25.62 11.17 -5.70
CA VAL A 82 -24.29 10.61 -5.92
C VAL A 82 -23.62 10.47 -4.56
N GLU A 83 -23.22 9.25 -4.23
CA GLU A 83 -22.41 8.91 -3.06
C GLU A 83 -21.08 8.32 -3.56
N SER A 84 -19.96 8.85 -3.09
CA SER A 84 -18.62 8.37 -3.42
C SER A 84 -17.83 8.12 -2.15
N TYR A 85 -17.11 7.00 -2.11
CA TYR A 85 -16.23 6.61 -1.03
C TYR A 85 -14.90 6.14 -1.60
N THR A 86 -13.81 6.71 -1.10
CA THR A 86 -12.45 6.20 -1.33
C THR A 86 -11.88 5.76 0.01
N GLY A 87 -11.73 4.45 0.17
CA GLY A 87 -11.20 3.86 1.40
C GLY A 87 -9.68 3.80 1.44
N PRO A 88 -9.13 3.43 2.61
CA PRO A 88 -7.71 3.13 2.75
C PRO A 88 -7.35 1.86 1.97
N GLY A 89 -6.09 1.74 1.57
CA GLY A 89 -5.61 0.61 0.78
C GLY A 89 -4.22 0.81 0.19
N VAL A 90 -3.76 -0.20 -0.54
CA VAL A 90 -2.48 -0.13 -1.26
C VAL A 90 -2.62 0.85 -2.42
N SER A 91 -1.79 1.89 -2.41
CA SER A 91 -1.71 2.86 -3.50
C SER A 91 -0.73 2.42 -4.59
N ASN A 92 0.40 1.82 -4.20
CA ASN A 92 1.45 1.44 -5.13
C ASN A 92 2.29 0.28 -4.56
N VAL A 93 2.79 -0.57 -5.44
CA VAL A 93 3.72 -1.66 -5.11
C VAL A 93 4.88 -1.60 -6.09
N THR A 94 6.09 -1.46 -5.56
CA THR A 94 7.32 -1.57 -6.35
C THR A 94 8.12 -2.75 -5.85
N THR A 95 8.42 -3.68 -6.76
CA THR A 95 9.24 -4.86 -6.49
C THR A 95 10.46 -4.83 -7.39
N ILE A 96 11.64 -5.03 -6.80
CA ILE A 96 12.92 -5.07 -7.50
C ILE A 96 13.60 -6.39 -7.14
N ASP A 97 13.81 -7.21 -8.16
CA ASP A 97 14.66 -8.41 -8.09
C ASP A 97 16.08 -8.02 -8.51
N ARG A 98 16.98 -7.88 -7.53
CA ARG A 98 18.36 -7.51 -7.77
C ARG A 98 19.24 -8.76 -7.69
N LYS A 99 20.00 -9.02 -8.75
CA LYS A 99 21.06 -10.03 -8.78
C LYS A 99 22.41 -9.35 -8.99
N VAL A 100 23.28 -9.40 -7.99
CA VAL A 100 24.65 -8.89 -8.05
C VAL A 100 25.60 -10.08 -8.19
N THR A 101 26.42 -10.09 -9.23
CA THR A 101 27.47 -11.08 -9.41
C THR A 101 28.84 -10.41 -9.29
N THR A 102 29.57 -10.74 -8.23
CA THR A 102 30.91 -10.22 -7.97
C THR A 102 31.93 -11.28 -8.34
N LYS A 103 32.87 -10.94 -9.25
CA LYS A 103 33.98 -11.81 -9.64
C LYS A 103 35.29 -11.20 -9.15
N SER A 104 36.10 -11.99 -8.47
CA SER A 104 37.46 -11.64 -8.06
C SER A 104 38.43 -12.60 -8.73
N ILE A 105 39.41 -12.07 -9.47
CA ILE A 105 40.46 -12.84 -10.13
C ILE A 105 41.79 -12.35 -9.57
N THR A 106 42.59 -13.27 -9.04
CA THR A 106 43.94 -12.98 -8.53
C THR A 106 44.94 -13.84 -9.27
N ASP A 107 45.84 -13.19 -10.02
CA ASP A 107 46.95 -13.84 -10.72
C ASP A 107 48.25 -13.57 -9.96
N THR A 108 48.98 -14.62 -9.61
CA THR A 108 50.28 -14.55 -8.93
C THR A 108 51.35 -15.14 -9.84
N THR A 109 52.40 -14.37 -10.15
CA THR A 109 53.58 -14.87 -10.87
C THR A 109 54.77 -14.94 -9.91
N SER A 110 55.34 -16.13 -9.75
CA SER A 110 56.58 -16.38 -9.02
C SER A 110 57.72 -16.62 -10.01
N ILE A 111 58.79 -15.82 -9.90
CA ILE A 111 60.00 -15.94 -10.70
C ILE A 111 61.15 -16.22 -9.74
N PHE A 112 61.80 -17.37 -9.89
CA PHE A 112 63.09 -17.61 -9.26
C PHE A 112 64.18 -17.19 -10.23
N GLN A 113 64.87 -16.08 -9.95
CA GLN A 113 66.10 -15.70 -10.64
C GLN A 113 67.28 -16.36 -9.91
N ARG A 114 68.21 -16.91 -10.70
CA ARG A 114 69.35 -17.69 -10.23
C ARG A 114 70.63 -16.87 -10.29
#